data_AF-A0A9N8VW37-F1
#
_entry.id   AF-A0A9N8VW37-F1
#
_cell.length_a   1.000
_cell.length_b   1.000
_cell.length_c   1.000
_cell.angle_alpha   90.00
_cell.angle_beta   90.00
_cell.angle_gamma   90.00
#
_symmetry.space_group_name_H-M   'P 1'
#
loop_
_entity.id
_entity.type
_entity.pdbx_description
1 polymer ?
#
loop_
_entity_poly.entity_id
_entity_poly.type
_entity_poly.pdbx_seq_one_letter_code
_entity_poly.pdbx_strand_id
1 'polypeptide(L)'
;MLSDIPVETYGFEDDNIQNIEEFWKAGIVADDIHKTVYLYPEEVPPLMKRFIQFHDEYINNNNLHPLIIASRVFSIFLHIHPFIDGNGRVGRSIMVYHLIRSGYPPIVFQYNTSGLLTVCLFMVQAGNNSIHLYNMVLRNMINILMKYQGESIKNYV
;
A
#
# COMPACT_ATOMS: atom_id res chain seq x y z
N MET A 1 -14.15 -17.04 -2.82
CA MET A 1 -13.84 -16.12 -3.93
C MET A 1 -12.74 -15.09 -3.60
N LEU A 2 -12.02 -15.22 -2.47
CA LEU A 2 -10.90 -14.35 -2.06
C LEU A 2 -9.68 -15.16 -1.56
N SER A 3 -9.65 -16.46 -1.84
CA SER A 3 -8.58 -17.40 -1.46
C SER A 3 -7.34 -17.30 -2.34
N ASP A 4 -7.42 -16.57 -3.45
CA ASP A 4 -6.42 -16.59 -4.52
C ASP A 4 -5.57 -15.32 -4.53
N ILE A 5 -5.58 -14.54 -3.44
CA ILE A 5 -4.67 -13.41 -3.29
C ILE A 5 -3.30 -13.99 -2.91
N PRO A 6 -2.28 -13.93 -3.78
CA PRO A 6 -0.97 -14.49 -3.48
C PRO A 6 -0.42 -13.84 -2.21
N VAL A 7 0.33 -14.61 -1.40
CA VAL A 7 1.26 -13.99 -0.45
C VAL A 7 2.24 -13.21 -1.31
N GLU A 8 2.08 -11.88 -1.34
CA GLU A 8 2.83 -11.02 -2.26
C GLU A 8 4.28 -10.94 -1.80
N THR A 9 5.12 -11.88 -2.23
CA THR A 9 6.50 -11.55 -2.57
C THR A 9 6.40 -10.65 -3.78
N TYR A 10 6.56 -9.36 -3.57
CA TYR A 10 6.62 -8.44 -4.69
C TYR A 10 7.87 -8.85 -5.46
N GLY A 11 7.70 -9.35 -6.69
CA GLY A 11 8.78 -9.87 -7.54
C GLY A 11 9.78 -8.77 -7.92
N PHE A 12 10.64 -8.45 -6.97
CA PHE A 12 11.82 -7.60 -7.10
C PHE A 12 13.02 -8.55 -7.21
N GLU A 13 13.12 -9.39 -8.23
CA GLU A 13 14.39 -10.09 -8.52
C GLU A 13 15.27 -9.11 -9.31
N ASP A 14 16.15 -8.38 -8.62
CA ASP A 14 17.26 -7.63 -9.21
C ASP A 14 18.55 -8.15 -8.59
N ASP A 15 19.43 -8.71 -9.41
CA ASP A 15 20.70 -9.33 -9.01
C ASP A 15 21.64 -8.36 -8.26
N ASN A 16 21.36 -7.06 -8.29
CA ASN A 16 22.11 -6.03 -7.56
C ASN A 16 21.62 -5.79 -6.13
N ILE A 17 20.52 -6.40 -5.70
CA ILE A 17 19.95 -6.21 -4.35
C ILE A 17 20.14 -7.50 -3.56
N GLN A 18 21.20 -7.55 -2.76
CA GLN A 18 21.67 -8.80 -2.15
C GLN A 18 20.73 -9.43 -1.11
N ASN A 19 19.73 -8.69 -0.60
CA ASN A 19 18.98 -9.11 0.60
C ASN A 19 17.45 -9.10 0.45
N ILE A 20 16.92 -9.05 -0.78
CA ILE A 20 15.48 -8.95 -1.05
C ILE A 20 14.68 -9.96 -0.22
N GLU A 21 15.07 -11.24 -0.21
CA GLU A 21 14.35 -12.31 0.50
C GLU A 21 14.45 -12.27 2.04
N GLU A 22 15.52 -11.73 2.62
CA GLU A 22 15.66 -11.55 4.07
C GLU A 22 14.82 -10.37 4.57
N PHE A 23 14.67 -9.32 3.75
CA PHE A 23 13.84 -8.16 4.06
C PHE A 23 12.33 -8.50 4.14
N TRP A 24 11.84 -9.43 3.30
CA TRP A 24 10.44 -9.91 3.35
C TRP A 24 10.12 -10.76 4.58
N LYS A 25 11.15 -11.25 5.31
CA LYS A 25 11.00 -12.22 6.41
C LYS A 25 11.33 -11.66 7.79
N ALA A 26 11.74 -10.40 7.91
CA ALA A 26 12.09 -9.79 9.20
C ALA A 26 10.84 -9.48 10.06
N GLY A 27 10.11 -10.52 10.45
CA GLY A 27 9.19 -10.46 11.57
C GLY A 27 9.98 -10.47 12.88
N ILE A 28 10.21 -9.30 13.47
CA ILE A 28 10.73 -9.22 14.84
C ILE A 28 9.56 -9.05 15.79
N VAL A 29 9.20 -10.15 16.46
CA VAL A 29 8.43 -10.12 17.71
C VAL A 29 9.38 -9.67 18.81
N ALA A 30 9.20 -8.45 19.33
CA ALA A 30 9.76 -8.04 20.61
C ALA A 30 8.97 -6.85 21.17
N ASP A 31 8.28 -7.08 22.28
CA ASP A 31 7.82 -6.12 23.30
C ASP A 31 7.50 -4.69 22.84
N ASP A 32 6.24 -4.47 22.42
CA ASP A 32 5.53 -3.17 22.35
C ASP A 32 6.20 -1.96 21.67
N ILE A 33 7.34 -2.13 20.99
CA ILE A 33 8.01 -1.07 20.22
C ILE A 33 8.31 -1.60 18.82
N HIS A 34 7.48 -1.19 17.86
CA HIS A 34 7.58 -1.57 16.45
C HIS A 34 8.83 -0.95 15.82
N LYS A 35 9.89 -1.74 15.62
CA LYS A 35 11.07 -1.32 14.87
C LYS A 35 10.86 -1.60 13.38
N THR A 36 10.46 -0.58 12.62
CA THR A 36 10.57 -0.60 11.17
C THR A 36 12.05 -0.68 10.79
N VAL A 37 12.47 -1.72 10.08
CA VAL A 37 13.81 -1.78 9.48
C VAL A 37 13.80 -0.88 8.24
N TYR A 38 14.63 0.16 8.26
CA TYR A 38 14.80 1.04 7.12
C TYR A 38 15.87 0.49 6.17
N LEU A 39 15.67 0.71 4.88
CA LEU A 39 16.62 0.34 3.82
C LEU A 39 17.92 1.12 3.94
N TYR A 40 19.02 0.53 3.47
CA TYR A 40 20.25 1.28 3.33
C TYR A 40 20.08 2.37 2.26
N PRO A 41 20.68 3.57 2.43
CA PRO A 41 20.54 4.67 1.47
C PRO A 41 20.91 4.28 0.02
N GLU A 42 21.79 3.30 -0.13
CA GLU A 42 22.27 2.76 -1.41
C GLU A 42 21.20 1.93 -2.14
N GLU A 43 20.27 1.32 -1.39
CA GLU A 43 19.20 0.46 -1.91
C GLU A 43 17.96 1.28 -2.34
N VAL A 44 17.80 2.50 -1.79
CA VAL A 44 16.64 3.34 -2.07
C VAL A 44 16.52 3.72 -3.56
N PRO A 45 17.58 4.23 -4.25
CA PRO A 45 17.48 4.56 -5.67
C PRO A 45 17.08 3.40 -6.59
N PRO A 46 17.68 2.18 -6.52
CA PRO A 46 17.26 1.07 -7.36
C PRO A 46 15.83 0.59 -7.03
N LEU A 47 15.44 0.56 -5.75
CA LEU A 47 14.08 0.19 -5.36
C LEU A 47 13.03 1.20 -5.84
N MET A 48 13.34 2.50 -5.80
CA MET A 48 12.46 3.53 -6.37
C MET A 48 12.35 3.42 -7.89
N LYS A 49 13.43 3.05 -8.59
CA LYS A 49 13.38 2.78 -10.03
C LYS A 49 12.47 1.60 -10.34
N ARG A 50 12.60 0.50 -9.59
CA ARG A 50 11.75 -0.69 -9.77
C ARG A 50 10.30 -0.43 -9.37
N PHE A 51 10.05 0.40 -8.35
CA PHE A 51 8.71 0.86 -7.98
C PHE A 51 7.99 1.60 -9.13
N ILE A 52 8.70 2.48 -9.84
CA ILE A 52 8.13 3.17 -11.01
C ILE A 52 7.82 2.17 -12.14
N GLN A 53 8.75 1.26 -12.43
CA GLN A 53 8.52 0.21 -13.44
C GLN A 53 7.32 -0.67 -13.09
N PHE A 54 7.20 -1.10 -11.83
CA PHE A 54 6.05 -1.85 -11.34
C PHE A 54 4.75 -1.08 -11.57
N HIS A 55 4.71 0.22 -11.26
CA HIS A 55 3.52 1.05 -11.47
C HIS A 55 3.12 1.11 -12.95
N ASP A 56 4.09 1.33 -13.84
CA ASP A 56 3.87 1.40 -15.29
C ASP A 56 3.40 0.05 -15.86
N GLU A 57 4.02 -1.06 -15.44
CA GLU A 57 3.63 -2.43 -15.85
C GLU A 57 2.17 -2.72 -15.48
N TYR A 58 1.76 -2.42 -14.24
CA TYR A 58 0.41 -2.71 -13.76
C TYR A 58 -0.66 -1.82 -14.37
N ILE A 59 -0.35 -0.56 -14.69
CA ILE A 59 -1.27 0.31 -15.43
C ILE A 59 -1.50 -0.23 -16.84
N ASN A 60 -0.45 -0.71 -17.52
CA ASN A 60 -0.54 -1.15 -18.90
C ASN A 60 -1.17 -2.54 -19.06
N ASN A 61 -1.00 -3.41 -18.06
CA ASN A 61 -1.43 -4.80 -18.14
C ASN A 61 -2.91 -5.03 -17.74
N ASN A 62 -3.64 -4.03 -17.25
CA ASN A 62 -5.09 -3.99 -16.97
C ASN A 62 -5.72 -5.19 -16.22
N ASN A 63 -4.91 -6.06 -15.61
CA ASN A 63 -5.35 -7.31 -14.99
C ASN A 63 -5.79 -7.16 -13.54
N LEU A 64 -5.58 -6.00 -12.92
CA LEU A 64 -5.97 -5.74 -11.53
C LEU A 64 -6.89 -4.53 -11.43
N HIS A 65 -7.82 -4.62 -10.47
CA HIS A 65 -8.72 -3.51 -10.16
C HIS A 65 -7.90 -2.28 -9.66
N PRO A 66 -8.20 -1.05 -10.11
CA PRO A 66 -7.42 0.14 -9.75
C PRO A 66 -7.27 0.41 -8.25
N LEU A 67 -8.28 0.04 -7.44
CA LEU A 67 -8.20 0.11 -5.96
C LEU A 67 -7.08 -0.78 -5.38
N ILE A 68 -6.88 -1.96 -5.97
CA ILE A 68 -5.82 -2.88 -5.54
C ILE A 68 -4.46 -2.29 -5.89
N ILE A 69 -4.31 -1.80 -7.13
CA ILE A 69 -3.06 -1.16 -7.59
C ILE A 69 -2.74 0.05 -6.71
N ALA A 70 -3.70 0.92 -6.45
CA ALA A 70 -3.54 2.07 -5.57
C ALA A 70 -3.03 1.67 -4.17
N SER A 71 -3.61 0.61 -3.60
CA SER A 71 -3.23 0.09 -2.28
C SER A 71 -1.80 -0.47 -2.28
N ARG A 72 -1.43 -1.23 -3.32
CA ARG A 72 -0.07 -1.78 -3.46
C ARG A 72 0.97 -0.68 -3.59
N VAL A 73 0.74 0.27 -4.50
CA VAL A 73 1.63 1.41 -4.73
C VAL A 73 1.83 2.22 -3.44
N PHE A 74 0.76 2.45 -2.69
CA PHE A 74 0.85 3.10 -1.39
C PHE A 74 1.72 2.33 -0.39
N SER A 75 1.50 1.02 -0.27
CA SER A 75 2.23 0.16 0.68
C SER A 75 3.71 0.04 0.32
N ILE A 76 4.03 -0.22 -0.96
CA ILE A 76 5.41 -0.35 -1.44
C ILE A 76 6.17 0.97 -1.21
N PHE A 77 5.56 2.11 -1.55
CA PHE A 77 6.21 3.41 -1.36
C PHE A 77 6.56 3.69 0.11
N LEU A 78 5.65 3.36 1.03
CA LEU A 78 5.90 3.54 2.47
C LEU A 78 6.91 2.53 3.03
N HIS A 79 7.04 1.38 2.40
CA HIS A 79 8.09 0.42 2.72
C HIS A 79 9.46 0.91 2.25
N ILE A 80 9.56 1.47 1.03
CA ILE A 80 10.82 2.03 0.52
C ILE A 80 11.27 3.25 1.33
N HIS A 81 10.31 4.08 1.78
CA HIS A 81 10.56 5.23 2.64
C HIS A 81 11.69 6.17 2.13
N PRO A 82 11.62 6.67 0.89
CA PRO A 82 12.76 7.29 0.21
C PRO A 82 13.15 8.68 0.73
N PHE A 83 12.30 9.33 1.52
CA PHE A 83 12.52 10.69 2.01
C PHE A 83 12.78 10.72 3.52
N ILE A 84 13.44 11.77 3.99
CA ILE A 84 13.70 12.00 5.43
C ILE A 84 12.39 12.25 6.20
N ASP A 85 11.44 12.97 5.60
CA ASP A 85 10.09 13.19 6.14
C ASP A 85 9.08 13.28 4.99
N GLY A 86 7.80 13.10 5.32
CA GLY A 86 6.69 13.34 4.41
C GLY A 86 6.29 12.12 3.59
N ASN A 87 6.90 10.96 3.81
CA ASN A 87 6.54 9.71 3.11
C ASN A 87 5.05 9.38 3.24
N GLY A 88 4.45 9.59 4.41
CA GLY A 88 3.01 9.44 4.60
C GLY A 88 2.16 10.35 3.71
N ARG A 89 2.59 11.61 3.51
CA ARG A 89 1.89 12.58 2.65
C ARG A 89 2.07 12.20 1.18
N VAL A 90 3.31 11.94 0.76
CA VAL A 90 3.63 11.60 -0.63
C VAL A 90 2.98 10.27 -1.03
N GLY A 91 3.05 9.24 -0.19
CA GLY A 91 2.41 7.96 -0.46
C GLY A 91 0.90 8.11 -0.68
N ARG A 92 0.21 8.85 0.19
CA ARG A 92 -1.22 9.14 0.00
C ARG A 92 -1.49 9.92 -1.28
N SER A 93 -0.65 10.89 -1.61
CA SER A 93 -0.76 11.65 -2.86
C SER A 93 -0.61 10.75 -4.09
N ILE A 94 0.35 9.81 -4.08
CA ILE A 94 0.54 8.85 -5.19
C ILE A 94 -0.69 7.94 -5.33
N MET A 95 -1.22 7.41 -4.21
CA MET A 95 -2.43 6.58 -4.20
C MET A 95 -3.63 7.34 -4.80
N VAL A 96 -3.87 8.56 -4.32
CA VAL A 96 -4.95 9.42 -4.80
C VAL A 96 -4.76 9.77 -6.28
N TYR A 97 -3.54 10.08 -6.69
CA TYR A 97 -3.20 10.35 -8.09
C TYR A 97 -3.59 9.16 -8.98
N HIS A 98 -3.18 7.94 -8.63
CA HIS A 98 -3.55 6.75 -9.39
C HIS A 98 -5.08 6.56 -9.46
N LEU A 99 -5.80 6.72 -8.35
CA LEU A 99 -7.25 6.58 -8.32
C LEU A 99 -7.96 7.58 -9.26
N ILE A 100 -7.56 8.86 -9.22
CA ILE A 100 -8.12 9.89 -10.09
C ILE A 100 -7.84 9.57 -11.56
N ARG A 101 -6.62 9.15 -11.89
CA ARG A 101 -6.23 8.75 -13.25
C ARG A 101 -7.03 7.56 -13.76
N SER A 102 -7.47 6.69 -12.85
CA SER A 102 -8.30 5.53 -13.14
C SER A 102 -9.81 5.80 -13.07
N GLY A 103 -10.24 7.07 -12.91
CA GLY A 103 -11.66 7.46 -12.90
C GLY A 103 -12.37 7.30 -11.56
N TYR A 104 -11.64 7.07 -10.47
CA TYR A 104 -12.19 6.95 -9.11
C TYR A 104 -12.06 8.27 -8.35
N PRO A 105 -12.98 8.55 -7.40
CA PRO A 105 -12.86 9.72 -6.54
C PRO A 105 -11.63 9.60 -5.62
N PRO A 106 -11.09 10.75 -5.15
CA PRO A 106 -9.97 10.75 -4.22
C PRO A 106 -10.35 10.14 -2.87
N ILE A 107 -9.57 9.17 -2.39
CA ILE A 107 -9.74 8.64 -1.03
C ILE A 107 -9.17 9.62 0.00
N VAL A 108 -9.96 9.94 1.01
CA VAL A 108 -9.54 10.75 2.16
C VAL A 108 -9.54 9.87 3.40
N PHE A 109 -8.35 9.58 3.94
CA PHE A 109 -8.22 8.92 5.24
C PHE A 109 -8.49 9.92 6.37
N GLN A 110 -9.43 9.59 7.27
CA GLN A 110 -9.73 10.44 8.41
C GLN A 110 -8.62 10.37 9.46
N TYR A 111 -8.43 11.46 10.21
CA TYR A 111 -7.39 11.58 11.24
C TYR A 111 -7.44 10.43 12.28
N ASN A 112 -8.65 10.00 12.65
CA ASN A 112 -8.88 8.90 13.60
C ASN A 112 -8.56 7.50 13.03
N THR A 113 -8.33 7.39 11.72
CA THR A 113 -7.95 6.14 11.04
C THR A 113 -6.44 5.95 10.98
N SER A 114 -5.65 6.91 11.46
CA SER A 114 -4.17 6.86 11.39
C SER A 114 -3.60 5.63 12.09
N GLY A 115 -4.17 5.22 13.22
CA GLY A 115 -3.75 3.98 13.91
C GLY A 115 -4.06 2.72 13.09
N LEU A 116 -5.25 2.64 12.48
CA LEU A 116 -5.65 1.50 11.66
C LEU A 116 -4.81 1.39 10.38
N LEU A 117 -4.49 2.52 9.76
CA LEU A 117 -3.62 2.59 8.58
C LEU A 117 -2.23 2.05 8.90
N THR A 118 -1.64 2.47 10.01
CA THR A 118 -0.34 1.96 10.48
C THR A 118 -0.36 0.46 10.73
N VAL A 119 -1.42 -0.05 11.37
CA VAL A 119 -1.58 -1.50 11.62
C VAL A 119 -1.73 -2.28 10.31
N CYS A 120 -2.52 -1.78 9.35
CA CYS A 120 -2.68 -2.44 8.06
C CYS A 120 -1.36 -2.46 7.28
N LEU A 121 -0.60 -1.37 7.30
CA LEU A 121 0.72 -1.29 6.67
C LEU A 121 1.70 -2.27 7.31
N PHE A 122 1.72 -2.35 8.64
CA PHE A 122 2.53 -3.33 9.35
C PHE A 122 2.19 -4.76 8.94
N MET A 123 0.90 -5.11 8.87
CA MET A 123 0.48 -6.44 8.42
C MET A 123 0.95 -6.74 7.00
N VAL A 124 0.85 -5.77 6.07
CA VAL A 124 1.35 -5.96 4.70
C VAL A 124 2.88 -6.14 4.69
N GLN A 125 3.60 -5.37 5.51
CA GLN A 125 5.07 -5.38 5.57
C GLN A 125 5.63 -6.62 6.27
N ALA A 126 4.92 -7.19 7.23
CA ALA A 126 5.33 -8.41 7.95
C ALA A 126 5.19 -9.70 7.09
N GLY A 127 5.07 -9.57 5.77
CA GLY A 127 4.77 -10.67 4.86
C GLY A 127 3.39 -11.29 5.09
N ASN A 128 2.50 -10.59 5.81
CA ASN A 128 1.17 -11.06 6.17
C ASN A 128 0.12 -10.51 5.18
N ASN A 129 -1.13 -10.91 5.40
CA ASN A 129 -2.21 -10.73 4.43
C ASN A 129 -2.58 -9.25 4.16
N SER A 130 -2.39 -8.80 2.91
CA SER A 130 -2.73 -7.45 2.43
C SER A 130 -4.23 -7.13 2.40
N ILE A 131 -5.09 -8.11 2.66
CA ILE A 131 -6.54 -7.97 2.65
C ILE A 131 -7.05 -6.87 3.60
N HIS A 132 -6.35 -6.61 4.71
CA HIS A 132 -6.77 -5.59 5.67
C HIS A 132 -6.62 -4.19 5.07
N LEU A 133 -5.51 -3.92 4.39
CA LEU A 133 -5.30 -2.67 3.65
C LEU A 133 -6.32 -2.52 2.53
N TYR A 134 -6.54 -3.58 1.74
CA TYR A 134 -7.51 -3.56 0.64
C TYR A 134 -8.94 -3.32 1.14
N ASN A 135 -9.35 -3.99 2.22
CA ASN A 135 -10.66 -3.79 2.83
C ASN A 135 -10.84 -2.36 3.36
N MET A 136 -9.81 -1.79 3.97
CA MET A 136 -9.87 -0.41 4.45
C MET A 136 -9.98 0.59 3.29
N VAL A 137 -9.21 0.42 2.22
CA VAL A 137 -9.30 1.26 1.01
C VAL A 137 -10.68 1.12 0.36
N LEU A 138 -11.18 -0.10 0.21
CA LEU A 138 -12.49 -0.38 -0.35
C LEU A 138 -13.62 0.23 0.48
N ARG A 139 -13.60 0.06 1.81
CA ARG A 139 -14.58 0.67 2.71
C ARG A 139 -14.58 2.18 2.59
N ASN A 140 -13.40 2.81 2.58
CA ASN A 140 -13.32 4.26 2.39
C ASN A 140 -13.89 4.68 1.02
N MET A 141 -13.60 3.94 -0.04
CA MET A 141 -14.14 4.20 -1.38
C MET A 141 -15.68 4.12 -1.39
N ILE A 142 -16.25 3.04 -0.85
CA ILE A 142 -17.71 2.87 -0.75
C ILE A 142 -18.31 4.04 0.03
N ASN A 143 -17.76 4.39 1.19
CA ASN A 143 -18.27 5.49 2.01
C ASN A 143 -18.29 6.82 1.26
N ILE A 144 -17.27 7.08 0.44
CA ILE A 144 -17.17 8.28 -0.38
C ILE A 144 -18.25 8.27 -1.47
N LEU A 145 -18.41 7.16 -2.18
CA LEU A 145 -19.42 7.01 -3.22
C LEU A 145 -20.86 7.16 -2.66
N MET A 146 -21.14 6.52 -1.53
CA MET A 146 -22.43 6.65 -0.82
C MET A 146 -22.70 8.10 -0.43
N LYS A 147 -21.67 8.81 0.08
CA LYS A 147 -21.78 10.23 0.42
C LYS A 147 -22.08 11.10 -0.81
N TYR A 148 -21.49 10.80 -1.97
CA TYR A 148 -21.81 11.48 -3.22
C TYR A 148 -23.25 11.23 -3.69
N GLN A 149 -23.81 10.06 -3.39
CA GLN A 149 -25.20 9.71 -3.69
C GLN A 149 -26.20 10.29 -2.68
N GLY A 150 -25.74 10.96 -1.61
CA GLY A 150 -26.60 11.47 -0.55
C GLY A 150 -27.11 10.40 0.41
N GLU A 151 -26.53 9.20 0.36
CA GLU A 151 -26.93 8.06 1.18
C GLU A 151 -25.98 7.87 2.39
N SER A 152 -26.51 7.28 3.47
CA SER A 152 -25.75 6.94 4.67
C SER A 152 -25.70 5.42 4.84
N ILE A 153 -24.54 4.89 5.22
CA ILE A 153 -24.33 3.44 5.50
C ILE A 153 -25.30 2.91 6.56
N LYS A 154 -25.83 3.79 7.42
CA LYS A 154 -26.86 3.45 8.40
C LYS A 154 -28.14 2.87 7.78
N ASN A 155 -28.34 2.99 6.48
CA ASN A 155 -29.51 2.46 5.77
C ASN A 155 -29.31 1.02 5.26
N TYR A 156 -28.12 0.43 5.43
CA TYR A 156 -27.74 -0.86 4.85
C TYR A 156 -27.11 -1.85 5.85
N VAL A 157 -27.18 -1.55 7.15
CA VAL A 157 -26.76 -2.45 8.25
C VAL A 157 -27.93 -2.63 9.21
#